data_AF-A0A956KK35-F1
#
_entry.id   AF-A0A956KK35-F1
#
_cell.length_a   1.000
_cell.length_b   1.000
_cell.length_c   1.000
_cell.angle_alpha   90.00
_cell.angle_beta   90.00
_cell.angle_gamma   90.00
#
_symmetry.space_group_name_H-M   'P 1'
#
loop_
_entity.id
_entity.type
_entity.pdbx_description
1 polymer ?
#
loop_
_entity_poly.entity_id
_entity_poly.type
_entity_poly.pdbx_seq_one_letter_code
_entity_poly.pdbx_strand_id
1 'polypeptide(L)'
;AGQIFGELAVADGTPREEMAEAMKNAIITELPVDVFRELLLGDAKLCFEFMCEVGKRRKQLETKLEHLVFKDVQAKLAALLLELAEEYGQETEEGVQIGLKITHQEMANLIGSTRETISLTLAQFKKKGLLNMNGRTVVVLDHEGLKAAT
;
A
#
# COMPACT_ATOMS: atom_id res chain seq x y z
N ALA A 1 2.27 27.16 2.75
CA ALA A 1 3.12 26.81 3.90
C ALA A 1 4.44 26.28 3.38
N GLY A 2 5.57 26.65 3.99
CA GLY A 2 6.89 26.11 3.62
C GLY A 2 7.05 24.67 4.09
N GLN A 3 7.86 23.88 3.38
CA GLN A 3 8.22 22.52 3.74
C GLN A 3 9.74 22.44 3.93
N ILE A 4 10.19 21.64 4.89
CA ILE A 4 11.62 21.34 5.10
C ILE A 4 12.03 20.20 4.17
N PHE A 5 13.25 20.21 3.63
CA PHE A 5 13.82 19.09 2.89
C PHE A 5 15.32 19.02 3.11
N GLY A 6 15.92 17.87 2.84
CA GLY A 6 17.35 17.64 3.08
C GLY A 6 17.69 17.46 4.56
N GLU A 7 16.69 17.20 5.41
CA GLU A 7 16.84 16.98 6.85
C GLU A 7 17.60 15.70 7.20
N LEU A 8 17.64 14.74 6.26
CA LEU A 8 18.41 13.51 6.40
C LEU A 8 19.92 13.77 6.60
N ALA A 9 20.41 14.95 6.19
CA ALA A 9 21.77 15.39 6.45
C ALA A 9 22.12 15.42 7.96
N VAL A 10 21.13 15.54 8.85
CA VAL A 10 21.33 15.50 10.30
C VAL A 10 21.66 14.10 10.80
N ALA A 11 21.11 13.06 10.16
CA ALA A 11 21.14 11.68 10.64
C ALA A 11 22.48 10.99 10.41
N ASP A 12 22.94 10.88 9.15
CA ASP A 12 24.02 9.94 8.81
C ASP A 12 25.32 10.57 8.32
N GLY A 13 25.40 11.90 8.15
CA GLY A 13 26.63 12.56 7.67
C GLY A 13 27.16 12.04 6.31
N THR A 14 26.37 11.20 5.63
CA THR A 14 26.66 10.61 4.34
C THR A 14 26.45 11.63 3.23
N PRO A 15 27.10 11.46 2.07
CA PRO A 15 26.86 12.30 0.91
C PRO A 15 25.37 12.29 0.53
N ARG A 16 24.81 13.46 0.20
CA ARG A 16 23.42 13.55 -0.28
C ARG A 16 23.24 12.69 -1.53
N GLU A 17 22.26 11.80 -1.49
CA GLU A 17 21.79 11.05 -2.65
C GLU A 17 20.57 11.72 -3.33
N GLU A 18 20.04 12.78 -2.71
CA GLU A 18 18.86 13.51 -3.20
C GLU A 18 19.23 14.87 -3.81
N MET A 19 18.54 15.23 -4.90
CA MET A 19 18.61 16.56 -5.52
C MET A 19 17.26 17.28 -5.36
N ALA A 20 17.29 18.59 -5.17
CA ALA A 20 16.12 19.44 -5.12
C ALA A 20 16.18 20.46 -6.27
N GLU A 21 15.10 20.55 -7.05
CA GLU A 21 14.96 21.49 -8.16
C GLU A 21 13.73 22.37 -7.96
N ALA A 22 13.87 23.67 -8.19
CA ALA A 22 12.78 24.62 -8.11
C ALA A 22 11.95 24.59 -9.40
N MET A 23 10.76 23.99 -9.35
CA MET A 23 9.83 23.94 -10.50
C MET A 23 9.24 25.31 -10.88
N LYS A 24 9.29 26.28 -9.97
CA LYS A 24 8.84 27.67 -10.11
C LYS A 24 9.74 28.57 -9.25
N ASN A 25 9.65 29.88 -9.44
CA ASN A 25 10.30 30.85 -8.55
C ASN A 25 9.98 30.52 -7.08
N ALA A 26 11.04 30.29 -6.30
CA ALA A 26 10.96 29.83 -4.92
C ALA A 26 11.83 30.71 -4.01
N ILE A 27 11.39 30.88 -2.76
CA ILE A 27 12.18 31.48 -1.69
C ILE A 27 12.65 30.33 -0.80
N ILE A 28 13.96 30.22 -0.61
CA ILE A 28 14.59 29.15 0.16
C ILE A 28 15.37 29.79 1.30
N THR A 29 15.20 29.25 2.50
CA THR A 29 16.05 29.56 3.65
C THR A 29 16.96 28.37 3.88
N GLU A 30 18.26 28.58 3.73
CA GLU A 30 19.26 27.56 4.04
C GLU A 30 19.60 27.59 5.53
N LEU A 31 19.70 26.41 6.15
CA LEU A 31 20.13 26.26 7.52
C LEU A 31 21.30 25.26 7.57
N PRO A 32 22.50 25.68 8.01
CA PRO A 32 23.63 24.78 8.15
C PRO A 32 23.31 23.62 9.08
N VAL A 33 23.79 22.42 8.74
CA VAL A 33 23.48 21.19 9.50
C VAL A 33 23.90 21.27 10.96
N ASP A 34 25.05 21.88 11.24
CA ASP A 34 25.56 22.02 12.61
C ASP A 34 24.68 22.95 13.45
N VAL A 35 24.24 24.07 12.86
CA VAL A 35 23.31 25.01 13.51
C VAL A 35 21.96 24.32 13.76
N PHE A 36 21.45 23.56 12.79
CA PHE A 36 20.20 22.84 12.98
C PHE A 36 20.31 21.76 14.08
N ARG A 37 21.44 21.05 14.13
CA ARG A 37 21.73 20.07 15.19
C ARG A 37 21.77 20.75 16.56
N GLU A 38 22.45 21.89 16.69
CA GLU A 38 22.48 22.67 17.93
C GLU A 38 21.08 23.12 18.37
N LEU A 39 20.24 23.58 17.43
CA LEU A 39 18.86 23.98 17.73
C LEU A 39 18.01 22.81 18.23
N LEU A 40 18.14 21.64 17.61
CA LEU A 40 17.43 20.42 18.05
C LEU A 40 17.89 19.96 19.45
N LEU A 41 19.18 20.11 19.77
CA LEU A 41 19.72 19.77 21.08
C LEU A 41 19.37 20.80 22.16
N GLY A 42 19.22 22.07 21.78
CA GLY A 42 18.94 23.18 22.68
C GLY A 42 17.45 23.37 23.02
N ASP A 43 16.54 22.85 22.21
CA ASP A 43 15.09 22.99 22.41
C ASP A 43 14.36 21.65 22.24
N ALA A 44 13.97 21.06 23.38
CA ALA A 44 13.24 19.79 23.42
C ALA A 44 11.88 19.86 22.71
N LYS A 45 11.21 21.02 22.72
CA LYS A 45 9.93 21.20 22.02
C LYS A 45 10.15 21.18 20.52
N LEU A 46 11.17 21.88 20.02
CA LEU A 46 11.55 21.85 18.61
C LEU A 46 11.92 20.44 18.15
N CYS A 47 12.71 19.71 18.95
CA CYS A 47 13.08 18.32 18.67
C CYS A 47 11.87 17.40 18.56
N PHE A 48 10.91 17.53 19.49
CA PHE A 48 9.69 16.75 19.45
C PHE A 48 8.84 17.03 18.20
N GLU A 49 8.65 18.31 17.85
CA GLU A 49 7.92 18.70 16.63
C GLU A 49 8.60 18.17 15.36
N PHE A 50 9.94 18.23 15.30
CA PHE A 50 10.73 17.68 14.20
C PHE A 50 10.54 16.16 14.08
N MET A 51 10.62 15.42 15.20
CA MET A 51 10.36 13.98 15.23
C MET A 51 8.94 13.64 14.74
N CYS A 52 7.93 14.41 15.15
CA CYS A 52 6.57 14.24 14.64
C CYS A 52 6.47 14.45 13.13
N GLU A 53 7.20 15.40 12.56
CA GLU A 53 7.23 15.65 11.12
C GLU A 53 7.89 14.50 10.35
N VAL A 54 9.01 13.95 10.84
CA VAL A 54 9.63 12.73 10.29
C VAL A 54 8.65 11.55 10.35
N GLY A 55 7.96 11.37 11.47
CA GLY A 55 6.95 10.32 11.64
C GLY A 55 5.79 10.42 10.65
N LYS A 56 5.32 11.65 10.35
CA LYS A 56 4.29 11.89 9.33
C LYS A 56 4.78 11.50 7.93
N ARG A 57 6.01 11.86 7.56
CA ARG A 57 6.60 11.49 6.25
C ARG A 57 6.74 10.00 6.09
N ARG A 58 7.22 9.29 7.11
CA ARG A 58 7.29 7.81 7.11
C ARG A 58 5.91 7.19 6.82
N LYS A 59 4.87 7.62 7.54
CA LYS A 59 3.51 7.12 7.33
C LYS A 59 3.01 7.39 5.91
N GLN A 60 3.33 8.54 5.33
CA GLN A 60 2.97 8.86 3.94
C GLN A 60 3.68 7.95 2.93
N LEU A 61 4.96 7.63 3.16
CA LEU A 61 5.71 6.69 2.32
C LEU A 61 5.13 5.28 2.39
N GLU A 62 4.78 4.81 3.60
CA GLU A 62 4.14 3.50 3.80
C GLU A 62 2.80 3.41 3.05
N THR A 63 1.93 4.40 3.18
CA THR A 63 0.65 4.43 2.43
C THR A 63 0.87 4.48 0.92
N LYS A 64 1.86 5.23 0.43
CA LYS A 64 2.19 5.24 -1.01
C LYS A 64 2.67 3.86 -1.49
N LEU A 65 3.52 3.20 -0.71
CA LEU A 65 4.01 1.87 -1.02
C LEU A 65 2.86 0.85 -1.05
N GLU A 66 1.97 0.88 -0.07
CA GLU A 66 0.77 0.05 -0.04
C GLU A 66 -0.09 0.26 -1.30
N HIS A 67 -0.34 1.51 -1.70
CA HIS A 67 -1.11 1.79 -2.91
C HIS A 67 -0.43 1.32 -4.19
N LEU A 68 0.89 1.43 -4.28
CA LEU A 68 1.66 0.98 -5.44
C LEU A 68 1.67 -0.56 -5.57
N VAL A 69 1.75 -1.27 -4.44
CA VAL A 69 1.83 -2.73 -4.43
C VAL A 69 0.45 -3.39 -4.55
N PHE A 70 -0.56 -2.88 -3.84
CA PHE A 70 -1.81 -3.61 -3.64
C PHE A 70 -2.96 -3.19 -4.56
N LYS A 71 -2.98 -1.95 -5.07
CA LYS A 71 -4.12 -1.46 -5.84
C LYS A 71 -4.31 -2.20 -7.16
N ASP A 72 -3.21 -2.54 -7.83
CA ASP A 72 -3.23 -3.30 -9.09
C ASP A 72 -3.56 -4.79 -8.85
N VAL A 73 -3.09 -5.36 -7.73
CA VAL A 73 -3.35 -6.78 -7.40
C VAL A 73 -4.80 -7.01 -6.98
N GLN A 74 -5.43 -6.05 -6.28
CA GLN A 74 -6.87 -6.12 -5.96
C GLN A 74 -7.72 -6.24 -7.23
N ALA A 75 -7.50 -5.32 -8.18
CA ALA A 75 -8.20 -5.29 -9.45
C ALA A 75 -8.03 -6.60 -10.24
N LYS A 76 -6.77 -7.04 -10.39
CA LYS A 76 -6.46 -8.27 -11.12
C LYS A 76 -7.02 -9.52 -10.46
N LEU A 77 -7.01 -9.59 -9.12
CA LEU A 77 -7.57 -10.74 -8.42
C LEU A 77 -9.10 -10.76 -8.51
N ALA A 78 -9.76 -9.59 -8.42
CA ALA A 78 -11.19 -9.49 -8.63
C ALA A 78 -11.58 -9.97 -10.04
N ALA A 79 -10.88 -9.49 -11.08
CA ALA A 79 -11.08 -9.94 -12.46
C ALA A 79 -10.92 -11.46 -12.60
N LEU A 80 -9.82 -12.02 -12.07
CA LEU A 80 -9.56 -13.46 -12.13
C LEU A 80 -10.67 -14.26 -11.43
N LEU A 81 -11.10 -13.84 -10.24
CA LEU A 81 -12.14 -14.55 -9.49
C LEU A 81 -13.50 -14.50 -10.20
N LEU A 82 -13.82 -13.38 -10.87
CA LEU A 82 -15.04 -13.26 -11.68
C LEU A 82 -14.97 -14.16 -12.92
N GLU A 83 -13.84 -14.15 -13.64
CA GLU A 83 -13.60 -15.04 -14.78
C GLU A 83 -13.74 -16.52 -14.39
N LEU A 84 -13.11 -16.92 -13.26
CA LEU A 84 -13.22 -18.29 -12.75
C LEU A 84 -14.63 -18.63 -12.26
N ALA A 85 -15.38 -17.67 -11.72
CA ALA A 85 -16.78 -17.86 -11.34
C ALA A 85 -17.70 -17.99 -12.56
N GLU A 86 -17.43 -17.27 -13.65
CA GLU A 86 -18.16 -17.42 -14.91
C GLU A 86 -17.88 -18.77 -15.57
N GLU A 87 -16.63 -19.24 -15.59
CA GLU A 87 -16.24 -20.47 -16.29
C GLU A 87 -16.46 -21.75 -15.46
N TYR A 88 -16.23 -21.70 -14.14
CA TYR A 88 -16.25 -22.86 -13.24
C TYR A 88 -17.22 -22.71 -12.06
N GLY A 89 -18.07 -21.68 -12.06
CA GLY A 89 -19.01 -21.41 -10.98
C GLY A 89 -20.15 -22.42 -10.88
N GLN A 90 -20.54 -22.73 -9.65
CA GLN A 90 -21.75 -23.46 -9.33
C GLN A 90 -22.55 -22.62 -8.34
N GLU A 91 -23.83 -22.40 -8.63
CA GLU A 91 -24.74 -21.71 -7.71
C GLU A 91 -24.94 -22.56 -6.44
N THR A 92 -24.86 -21.90 -5.29
CA THR A 92 -25.08 -22.48 -3.96
C THR A 92 -25.97 -21.54 -3.14
N GLU A 93 -26.48 -22.00 -2.00
CA GLU A 93 -27.31 -21.18 -1.10
C GLU A 93 -26.57 -19.94 -0.56
N GLU A 94 -25.23 -19.97 -0.51
CA GLU A 94 -24.41 -18.85 -0.03
C GLU A 94 -23.98 -17.88 -1.14
N GLY A 95 -23.98 -18.31 -2.41
CA GLY A 95 -23.45 -17.55 -3.53
C GLY A 95 -22.89 -18.44 -4.63
N VAL A 96 -21.99 -17.92 -5.48
CA VAL A 96 -21.37 -18.70 -6.57
C VAL A 96 -20.08 -19.33 -6.08
N GLN A 97 -20.07 -20.65 -5.93
CA GLN A 97 -18.86 -21.38 -5.57
C GLN A 97 -18.02 -21.68 -6.82
N ILE A 98 -16.76 -21.25 -6.82
CA ILE A 98 -15.80 -21.60 -7.87
C ILE A 98 -15.40 -23.07 -7.68
N GLY A 99 -15.83 -23.94 -8.60
CA GLY A 99 -15.61 -25.39 -8.55
C GLY A 99 -14.15 -25.82 -8.76
N LEU A 100 -13.29 -24.89 -9.20
CA LEU A 100 -11.87 -25.10 -9.38
C LEU A 100 -11.11 -24.95 -8.05
N LYS A 101 -10.35 -25.98 -7.67
CA LYS A 101 -9.41 -25.89 -6.55
C LYS A 101 -8.15 -25.17 -7.00
N ILE A 102 -8.10 -23.87 -6.80
CA ILE A 102 -6.93 -23.03 -7.10
C ILE A 102 -6.25 -22.58 -5.82
N THR A 103 -4.93 -22.77 -5.75
CA THR A 103 -4.11 -22.35 -4.63
C THR A 103 -3.77 -20.86 -4.73
N HIS A 104 -3.41 -20.25 -3.59
CA HIS A 104 -2.95 -18.86 -3.57
C HIS A 104 -1.68 -18.65 -4.42
N GLN A 105 -0.83 -19.68 -4.55
CA GLN A 105 0.36 -19.59 -5.39
C GLN A 105 -0.01 -19.63 -6.88
N GLU A 106 -0.98 -20.45 -7.27
CA GLU A 106 -1.46 -20.50 -8.67
C GLU A 106 -2.14 -19.19 -9.06
N MET A 107 -3.01 -18.64 -8.20
CA MET A 107 -3.58 -17.30 -8.40
C MET A 107 -2.49 -16.24 -8.54
N ALA A 108 -1.46 -16.28 -7.69
CA ALA A 108 -0.33 -15.36 -7.75
C ALA A 108 0.42 -15.46 -9.09
N ASN A 109 0.65 -16.69 -9.58
CA ASN A 109 1.30 -16.92 -10.86
C ASN A 109 0.47 -16.40 -12.05
N LEU A 110 -0.86 -16.54 -12.00
CA LEU A 110 -1.76 -16.09 -13.07
C LEU A 110 -1.82 -14.57 -13.20
N ILE A 111 -1.84 -13.83 -12.09
CA ILE A 111 -1.99 -12.36 -12.11
C ILE A 111 -0.67 -11.59 -11.90
N GLY A 112 0.46 -12.30 -11.79
CA GLY A 112 1.77 -11.70 -11.60
C GLY A 112 1.93 -11.03 -10.22
N SER A 113 1.67 -11.78 -9.15
CA SER A 113 1.80 -11.31 -7.77
C SER A 113 2.54 -12.34 -6.88
N THR A 114 2.56 -12.12 -5.57
CA THR A 114 3.08 -13.08 -4.58
C THR A 114 1.96 -13.77 -3.83
N ARG A 115 2.21 -14.98 -3.33
CA ARG A 115 1.24 -15.76 -2.54
C ARG A 115 0.75 -15.00 -1.30
N GLU A 116 1.65 -14.27 -0.64
CA GLU A 116 1.35 -13.45 0.53
C GLU A 116 0.38 -12.34 0.17
N THR A 117 0.60 -11.67 -0.96
CA THR A 117 -0.29 -10.61 -1.46
C THR A 117 -1.68 -11.15 -1.79
N ILE A 118 -1.78 -12.29 -2.48
CA ILE A 118 -3.08 -12.95 -2.74
C ILE A 118 -3.79 -13.28 -1.43
N SER A 119 -3.07 -13.83 -0.44
CA SER A 119 -3.64 -14.19 0.85
C SER A 119 -4.22 -12.98 1.58
N LEU A 120 -3.49 -11.85 1.58
CA LEU A 120 -3.93 -10.59 2.16
C LEU A 120 -5.16 -10.04 1.42
N THR A 121 -5.15 -10.04 0.09
CA THR A 121 -6.27 -9.52 -0.71
C THR A 121 -7.54 -10.37 -0.54
N LEU A 122 -7.43 -11.70 -0.53
CA LEU A 122 -8.56 -12.59 -0.25
C LEU A 122 -9.14 -12.34 1.15
N ALA A 123 -8.28 -12.15 2.15
CA ALA A 123 -8.73 -11.81 3.51
C ALA A 123 -9.46 -10.46 3.55
N GLN A 124 -9.03 -9.48 2.77
CA GLN A 124 -9.70 -8.18 2.64
C GLN A 124 -11.06 -8.30 1.95
N PHE A 125 -11.17 -9.04 0.84
CA PHE A 125 -12.45 -9.31 0.17
C PHE A 125 -13.42 -10.05 1.10
N LYS A 126 -12.92 -11.04 1.86
CA LYS A 126 -13.71 -11.72 2.89
C LYS A 126 -14.20 -10.76 3.98
N LYS A 127 -13.32 -9.89 4.49
CA LYS A 127 -13.69 -8.88 5.51
C LYS A 127 -14.73 -7.88 4.99
N LYS A 128 -14.72 -7.58 3.68
CA LYS A 128 -15.71 -6.74 3.01
C LYS A 128 -17.02 -7.46 2.70
N GLY A 129 -17.12 -8.77 2.95
CA GLY A 129 -18.30 -9.57 2.63
C GLY A 129 -18.46 -9.87 1.13
N LEU A 130 -17.42 -9.67 0.31
CA LEU A 130 -17.49 -9.91 -1.13
C LEU A 130 -17.39 -11.39 -1.49
N LEU A 131 -16.64 -12.15 -0.68
CA LEU A 131 -16.42 -13.57 -0.85
C LEU A 131 -16.28 -14.29 0.49
N ASN A 132 -16.35 -15.61 0.46
CA ASN A 132 -15.97 -16.50 1.55
C ASN A 132 -15.05 -17.62 1.03
N MET A 133 -14.46 -18.36 1.97
CA MET A 133 -13.57 -19.49 1.70
C MET A 133 -14.16 -20.75 2.33
N ASN A 134 -14.51 -21.73 1.50
CA ASN A 134 -14.97 -23.05 1.93
C ASN A 134 -13.84 -24.07 1.73
N GLY A 135 -12.92 -24.13 2.70
CA GLY A 135 -11.71 -24.94 2.59
C GLY A 135 -10.75 -24.41 1.52
N ARG A 136 -10.68 -25.10 0.37
CA ARG A 136 -9.83 -24.72 -0.77
C ARG A 136 -10.59 -24.08 -1.94
N THR A 137 -11.89 -23.87 -1.79
CA THR A 137 -12.72 -23.21 -2.82
C THR A 137 -13.14 -21.83 -2.36
N VAL A 138 -13.30 -20.92 -3.31
CA VAL A 138 -13.80 -19.56 -3.11
C VAL A 138 -15.29 -19.55 -3.39
N VAL A 139 -16.06 -18.86 -2.55
CA VAL A 139 -17.49 -18.60 -2.77
C VAL A 139 -17.66 -17.09 -2.93
N VAL A 140 -18.12 -16.64 -4.09
CA VAL A 140 -18.44 -15.24 -4.36
C VAL A 140 -19.83 -14.95 -3.77
N LEU A 141 -19.88 -14.03 -2.80
CA LEU A 141 -21.12 -13.65 -2.09
C LEU A 141 -21.78 -12.43 -2.74
N ASP A 142 -20.96 -11.45 -3.17
CA ASP A 142 -21.40 -10.21 -3.81
C ASP A 142 -20.65 -10.01 -5.12
N HIS A 143 -21.27 -10.43 -6.21
CA HIS A 143 -20.73 -10.35 -7.56
C HIS A 143 -20.53 -8.89 -8.00
N GLU A 144 -21.50 -8.01 -7.72
CA GLU A 144 -21.43 -6.60 -8.12
C GLU A 144 -20.39 -5.83 -7.31
N GLY A 145 -20.30 -6.10 -6.00
CA GLY A 145 -19.26 -5.55 -5.14
C GLY A 145 -17.86 -6.00 -5.53
N LEU A 146 -17.70 -7.26 -5.97
CA LEU A 146 -16.42 -7.76 -6.48
C LEU A 146 -16.08 -7.16 -7.84
N LYS A 147 -17.06 -6.98 -8.73
CA LYS A 147 -16.89 -6.32 -10.03
C LYS A 147 -16.49 -4.85 -9.89
N ALA A 148 -17.03 -4.13 -8.92
CA ALA A 148 -16.61 -2.76 -8.60
C ALA A 148 -15.19 -2.66 -8.03
N ALA A 149 -14.60 -3.78 -7.60
CA ALA A 149 -13.21 -3.86 -7.11
C ALA A 149 -12.20 -4.22 -8.22
N THR A 150 -12.67 -4.39 -9.47
CA THR A 150 -11.86 -4.56 -10.67
C THR A 150 -11.42 -3.21 -11.21
#